data_AF-G4Z7I1-F1
#
_entry.id   AF-G4Z7I1-F1
#
_cell.length_a   1.000
_cell.length_b   1.000
_cell.length_c   1.000
_cell.angle_alpha   90.00
_cell.angle_beta   90.00
_cell.angle_gamma   90.00
#
_symmetry.space_group_name_H-M   'P 1'
#
loop_
_entity.id
_entity.type
_entity.pdbx_description
1 polymer ?
#
loop_
_entity_poly.entity_id
_entity_poly.type
_entity_poly.pdbx_seq_one_letter_code
_entity_poly.pdbx_strand_id
1 'polypeptide(L)'
;KLAVINYLAVVRKIRATIEHFYPNLAATAYNSKRTTILRWARNRNKLEAAAAAGKGEHKKVRNRGVATILSAENEAEITQWVDELRGDGIPVSTQMLTDKALDVAEEAEVKDFKASDKWVAGFKRRHLFSLRCPTRQSQ
;
A
#
# COMPACT_ATOMS: atom_id res chain seq x y z
N LYS A 1 15.20 -8.16 12.06
CA LYS A 1 16.07 -7.03 11.63
C LYS A 1 16.88 -6.46 12.80
N LEU A 2 16.25 -6.07 13.91
CA LEU A 2 16.92 -5.48 15.08
C LEU A 2 18.00 -6.39 15.70
N ALA A 3 17.71 -7.69 15.88
CA ALA A 3 18.69 -8.64 16.40
C ALA A 3 20.01 -8.66 15.61
N VAL A 4 19.94 -8.62 14.28
CA VAL A 4 21.11 -8.60 13.38
C VAL A 4 21.95 -7.34 13.58
N ILE A 5 21.30 -6.18 13.73
CA ILE A 5 21.98 -4.88 13.91
C ILE A 5 22.56 -4.77 15.32
N ASN A 6 21.87 -5.29 16.34
CA ASN A 6 22.36 -5.34 17.72
C ASN A 6 23.64 -6.18 17.81
N TYR A 7 23.64 -7.36 17.19
CA TYR A 7 24.84 -8.18 17.10
C TYR A 7 25.97 -7.49 16.32
N LEU A 8 25.65 -6.82 15.20
CA LEU A 8 26.64 -6.04 14.44
C LEU A 8 27.26 -4.91 15.28
N ALA A 9 26.48 -4.24 16.13
CA ALA A 9 26.96 -3.16 16.98
C ALA A 9 27.98 -3.66 18.03
N VAL A 10 27.79 -4.87 18.54
CA VAL A 10 28.70 -5.52 19.51
C VAL A 10 29.95 -6.04 18.80
N VAL A 11 29.77 -6.85 17.75
CA VAL A 11 30.86 -7.57 17.08
C VAL A 11 31.69 -6.66 16.17
N ARG A 12 31.09 -5.57 15.67
CA ARG A 12 31.68 -4.58 14.75
C ARG A 12 32.28 -5.16 13.46
N LYS A 13 31.98 -6.42 13.13
CA LYS A 13 32.45 -7.12 11.92
C LYS A 13 31.27 -7.65 11.11
N ILE A 14 31.03 -7.06 9.94
CA ILE A 14 29.90 -7.39 9.08
C ILE A 14 29.91 -8.82 8.56
N ARG A 15 31.11 -9.36 8.26
CA ARG A 15 31.27 -10.73 7.77
C ARG A 15 30.83 -11.76 8.83
N ALA A 16 31.33 -11.59 10.06
CA ALA A 16 30.93 -12.44 11.19
C ALA A 16 29.43 -12.34 11.50
N THR A 17 28.82 -11.16 11.34
CA THR A 17 27.37 -11.00 11.45
C THR A 17 26.61 -11.78 10.38
N ILE A 18 27.08 -11.78 9.13
CA ILE A 18 26.43 -12.53 8.05
C ILE A 18 26.58 -14.04 8.28
N GLU A 19 27.77 -14.50 8.64
CA GLU A 19 28.03 -15.92 8.93
C GLU A 19 27.16 -16.43 10.11
N HIS A 20 26.94 -15.61 11.14
CA HIS A 20 26.10 -15.98 12.29
C HIS A 20 24.60 -16.07 11.96
N PHE A 21 24.03 -15.08 11.24
CA PHE A 21 22.59 -15.03 10.96
C PHE A 21 22.17 -15.68 9.63
N TYR A 22 23.11 -15.86 8.71
CA TYR A 22 22.87 -16.40 7.37
C TYR A 22 24.01 -17.36 6.97
N PRO A 23 24.21 -18.47 7.71
CA PRO A 23 25.34 -19.39 7.48
C PRO A 23 25.32 -20.04 6.09
N ASN A 24 24.14 -20.30 5.53
CA ASN A 24 23.96 -20.94 4.22
C ASN A 24 23.79 -19.92 3.07
N LEU A 25 24.31 -18.70 3.22
CA LEU A 25 24.18 -17.66 2.19
C LEU A 25 25.13 -17.95 1.02
N ALA A 26 24.57 -18.03 -0.20
CA ALA A 26 25.38 -18.13 -1.42
C ALA A 26 26.34 -16.93 -1.56
N ALA A 27 27.57 -17.20 -2.02
CA ALA A 27 28.60 -16.17 -2.19
C ALA A 27 28.15 -15.00 -3.08
N THR A 28 27.37 -15.29 -4.13
CA THR A 28 26.79 -14.28 -5.04
C THR A 28 25.82 -13.32 -4.34
N ALA A 29 25.17 -13.74 -3.26
CA ALA A 29 24.22 -12.94 -2.49
C ALA A 29 24.87 -12.14 -1.35
N TYR A 30 26.17 -12.34 -1.10
CA TYR A 30 26.89 -11.71 0.02
C TYR A 30 26.81 -10.19 -0.02
N ASN A 31 27.16 -9.57 -1.15
CA ASN A 31 27.19 -8.10 -1.28
C ASN A 31 25.79 -7.47 -1.11
N SER A 32 24.76 -8.13 -1.64
CA SER A 32 23.37 -7.71 -1.46
C SER A 32 22.96 -7.75 0.02
N LYS A 33 23.32 -8.81 0.73
CA LYS A 33 23.04 -8.95 2.18
C LYS A 33 23.82 -7.93 3.00
N ARG A 34 25.12 -7.78 2.73
CA ARG A 34 26.00 -6.78 3.34
C ARG A 34 25.40 -5.38 3.25
N THR A 35 25.02 -4.98 2.04
CA THR A 35 24.43 -3.66 1.76
C THR A 35 23.10 -3.47 2.48
N THR A 36 22.28 -4.52 2.54
CA THR A 36 20.99 -4.52 3.25
C THR A 36 21.18 -4.34 4.75
N ILE A 37 22.10 -5.08 5.38
CA ILE A 37 22.37 -4.99 6.82
C ILE A 37 22.95 -3.60 7.17
N LEU A 38 23.88 -3.08 6.36
CA LEU A 38 24.42 -1.73 6.58
C LEU A 38 23.32 -0.66 6.43
N ARG A 39 22.41 -0.81 5.47
CA ARG A 39 21.24 0.07 5.34
C ARG A 39 20.35 0.00 6.57
N TRP A 40 20.13 -1.19 7.13
CA TRP A 40 19.37 -1.34 8.37
C TRP A 40 20.07 -0.64 9.54
N ALA A 41 21.39 -0.82 9.68
CA ALA A 41 22.18 -0.16 10.73
C ALA A 41 22.10 1.37 10.64
N ARG A 42 22.21 1.95 9.43
CA ARG A 42 22.02 3.39 9.21
C ARG A 42 20.62 3.89 9.58
N ASN A 43 19.60 3.04 9.43
CA ASN A 43 18.20 3.37 9.72
C ASN A 43 17.70 2.73 11.02
N ARG A 44 18.60 2.49 11.99
CA ARG A 44 18.29 1.82 13.25
C ARG A 44 17.11 2.46 13.99
N ASN A 45 17.12 3.78 14.17
CA ASN A 45 16.06 4.51 14.87
C ASN A 45 14.67 4.27 14.24
N LYS A 46 14.60 4.22 12.90
CA LYS A 46 13.35 3.94 12.18
C LYS A 46 12.87 2.50 12.40
N LEU A 47 13.79 1.55 12.54
CA LEU A 47 13.46 0.14 12.81
C LEU A 47 13.01 -0.07 14.25
N GLU A 48 13.62 0.64 15.21
CA GLU A 48 13.20 0.62 16.62
C GLU A 48 11.80 1.23 16.78
N ALA A 49 11.54 2.38 16.17
CA ALA A 49 10.21 2.99 16.15
C ALA A 49 9.16 2.07 15.51
N ALA A 50 9.50 1.40 14.40
CA ALA A 50 8.62 0.44 13.76
C ALA A 50 8.34 -0.80 14.63
N ALA A 51 9.34 -1.30 15.36
CA ALA A 51 9.17 -2.42 16.27
C ALA A 51 8.31 -2.04 17.49
N ALA A 52 8.54 -0.87 18.08
CA ALA A 52 7.72 -0.34 19.18
C ALA A 52 6.26 -0.15 18.76
N ALA A 53 6.00 0.25 17.51
CA ALA A 53 4.66 0.37 16.94
C ALA A 53 4.01 -0.97 16.54
N GLY A 54 4.59 -2.12 16.91
CA GLY A 54 4.10 -3.46 16.55
C GLY A 54 4.31 -3.85 15.08
N LYS A 55 5.07 -3.07 14.31
CA LYS A 55 5.28 -3.24 12.86
C LYS A 55 6.65 -3.80 12.49
N GLY A 56 7.36 -4.41 13.44
CA GLY A 56 8.75 -4.86 13.28
C GLY A 56 8.95 -5.92 12.17
N GLU A 57 7.93 -6.72 11.90
CA GLU A 57 7.96 -7.79 10.88
C GLU A 57 7.66 -7.29 9.47
N HIS A 58 7.06 -6.10 9.34
CA HIS A 58 6.68 -5.59 8.04
C HIS A 58 7.91 -5.33 7.15
N LYS A 59 7.79 -5.73 5.88
CA LYS A 59 8.82 -5.44 4.86
C LYS A 59 8.92 -3.95 4.55
N LYS A 60 7.80 -3.22 4.63
CA LYS A 60 7.68 -1.77 4.40
C LYS A 60 6.80 -1.16 5.49
N VAL A 61 7.22 -0.03 6.05
CA VAL A 61 6.41 0.78 6.96
C VAL A 61 5.94 2.00 6.16
N ARG A 62 4.64 2.26 6.17
CA ARG A 62 4.04 3.49 5.62
C ARG A 62 3.67 4.42 6.77
N ASN A 63 3.85 5.73 6.55
CA ASN A 63 3.38 6.73 7.50
C ASN A 63 1.86 6.62 7.65
N ARG A 64 1.35 6.77 8.88
CA ARG A 64 -0.10 6.93 9.11
C ARG A 64 -0.52 8.24 8.43
N GLY A 65 -1.68 8.25 7.77
CA GLY A 65 -2.19 9.43 7.05
C GLY A 65 -1.73 9.57 5.60
N VAL A 66 -0.84 8.72 5.09
CA VAL A 66 -0.63 8.57 3.62
C VAL A 66 -1.71 7.64 3.08
N ALA A 67 -2.96 8.02 3.31
CA ALA A 67 -4.10 7.30 2.80
C ALA A 67 -4.24 7.68 1.32
N THR A 68 -3.77 6.79 0.45
CA THR A 68 -4.16 6.80 -0.98
C THR A 68 -5.59 6.28 -1.17
N ILE A 69 -6.39 6.28 -0.10
CA ILE A 69 -7.67 5.61 0.02
C ILE A 69 -8.60 6.60 0.72
N LEU A 70 -9.76 6.84 0.12
CA LEU A 70 -10.84 7.63 0.71
C LEU A 70 -11.39 6.93 1.96
N SER A 71 -12.00 7.70 2.87
CA SER A 71 -12.74 7.12 3.99
C SER A 71 -13.93 6.29 3.49
N ALA A 72 -14.48 5.42 4.34
CA ALA A 72 -15.66 4.64 3.96
C ALA A 72 -16.88 5.53 3.66
N GLU A 73 -17.00 6.65 4.37
CA GLU A 73 -18.07 7.64 4.18
C GLU A 73 -17.94 8.32 2.81
N ASN A 74 -16.74 8.75 2.44
CA ASN A 74 -16.46 9.35 1.14
C ASN A 74 -16.68 8.33 0.00
N GLU A 75 -16.29 7.07 0.19
CA GLU A 75 -16.60 6.03 -0.81
C GLU A 75 -18.11 5.76 -0.93
N ALA A 76 -18.88 5.91 0.16
CA ALA A 76 -20.33 5.75 0.14
C ALA A 76 -21.02 6.85 -0.67
N GLU A 77 -20.55 8.11 -0.55
CA GLU A 77 -21.05 9.22 -1.37
C GLU A 77 -20.87 8.95 -2.87
N ILE A 78 -19.68 8.48 -3.27
CA ILE A 78 -19.40 8.11 -4.67
C ILE A 78 -20.32 6.96 -5.10
N THR A 79 -20.57 5.99 -4.23
CA THR A 79 -21.44 4.84 -4.53
C THR A 79 -22.88 5.30 -4.76
N GLN A 80 -23.42 6.15 -3.89
CA GLN A 80 -24.75 6.72 -4.05
C GLN A 80 -24.90 7.48 -5.37
N TRP A 81 -23.93 8.33 -5.69
CA TRP A 81 -23.92 9.06 -6.96
C TRP A 81 -23.90 8.13 -8.19
N VAL A 82 -23.15 7.02 -8.14
CA VAL A 82 -23.16 6.02 -9.21
C VAL A 82 -24.52 5.33 -9.32
N ASP A 83 -25.16 4.99 -8.21
CA ASP A 83 -26.45 4.30 -8.18
C ASP A 83 -27.59 5.19 -8.69
N GLU A 84 -27.58 6.48 -8.36
CA GLU A 84 -28.52 7.49 -8.88
C GLU A 84 -28.43 7.57 -10.42
N LEU A 85 -27.22 7.73 -10.97
CA LEU A 85 -27.02 7.78 -12.42
C LEU A 85 -27.45 6.48 -13.11
N ARG A 86 -27.18 5.32 -12.50
CA ARG A 86 -27.62 4.03 -13.03
C ARG A 86 -29.13 3.86 -12.96
N GLY A 87 -29.78 4.40 -11.93
CA GLY A 87 -31.24 4.45 -11.81
C GLY A 87 -31.89 5.23 -12.95
N ASP A 88 -31.23 6.31 -13.39
CA ASP A 88 -31.63 7.11 -14.54
C ASP A 88 -31.23 6.50 -15.89
N GLY A 89 -30.63 5.30 -15.90
CA GLY A 89 -30.15 4.61 -17.09
C GLY A 89 -28.88 5.20 -17.70
N ILE A 90 -28.17 6.07 -16.97
CA ILE A 90 -26.95 6.75 -17.43
C ILE A 90 -25.73 5.87 -17.10
N PRO A 91 -24.95 5.44 -18.11
CA PRO A 91 -23.75 4.65 -17.85
C PRO A 91 -22.64 5.52 -17.26
N VAL A 92 -22.06 5.09 -16.14
CA VAL A 92 -20.90 5.75 -15.52
C VAL A 92 -19.60 5.18 -16.10
N SER A 93 -18.85 6.03 -16.82
CA SER A 93 -17.53 5.66 -17.34
C SER A 93 -16.47 5.65 -16.23
N THR A 94 -15.33 5.01 -16.50
CA THR A 94 -14.17 5.06 -15.59
C THR A 94 -13.71 6.49 -15.34
N GLN A 95 -13.73 7.36 -16.36
CA GLN A 95 -13.31 8.76 -16.23
C GLN A 95 -14.25 9.55 -15.32
N MET A 96 -15.56 9.38 -15.48
CA MET A 96 -16.54 10.04 -14.61
C MET A 96 -16.38 9.63 -13.15
N LEU A 97 -16.11 8.34 -12.92
CA LEU A 97 -15.82 7.83 -11.58
C LEU A 97 -14.52 8.40 -11.01
N THR A 98 -13.47 8.57 -11.83
CA THR A 98 -12.22 9.17 -11.36
C THR A 98 -12.40 10.64 -11.02
N ASP A 99 -13.15 11.39 -11.83
CA ASP A 99 -13.40 12.81 -11.62
C ASP A 99 -14.20 13.02 -10.33
N LYS A 100 -15.32 12.31 -10.16
CA LYS A 100 -16.11 12.38 -8.91
C LYS A 100 -15.28 11.98 -7.69
N ALA A 101 -14.40 10.99 -7.81
CA ALA A 101 -13.53 10.59 -6.71
C ALA A 101 -12.49 11.66 -6.34
N LEU A 102 -12.00 12.44 -7.31
CA LEU A 102 -11.11 13.57 -7.06
C LEU A 102 -11.85 14.72 -6.38
N ASP A 103 -13.07 15.03 -6.83
CA ASP A 103 -13.91 16.07 -6.23
C ASP A 103 -14.20 15.75 -4.75
N VAL A 104 -14.62 14.52 -4.46
CA VAL A 104 -14.88 14.06 -3.08
C VAL A 104 -13.60 14.05 -2.23
N ALA A 105 -12.43 13.80 -2.84
CA ALA A 105 -11.17 13.89 -2.13
C ALA A 105 -10.79 15.33 -1.80
N GLU A 106 -11.07 16.27 -2.70
CA GLU A 106 -10.84 17.70 -2.49
C GLU A 106 -11.75 18.23 -1.38
N GLU A 107 -13.04 17.91 -1.42
CA GLU A 107 -14.02 18.31 -0.39
C GLU A 107 -13.68 17.76 1.00
N ALA A 108 -13.19 16.52 1.06
CA ALA A 108 -12.75 15.90 2.30
C ALA A 108 -11.31 16.23 2.70
N GLU A 109 -10.66 17.17 2.01
CA GLU A 109 -9.27 17.61 2.23
C GLU A 109 -8.23 16.46 2.24
N VAL A 110 -8.48 15.39 1.48
CA VAL A 110 -7.60 14.23 1.39
C VAL A 110 -6.44 14.53 0.43
N LYS A 111 -5.31 14.95 1.02
CA LYS A 111 -4.08 15.25 0.27
C LYS A 111 -3.51 14.00 -0.43
N ASP A 112 -2.92 14.22 -1.60
CA ASP A 112 -2.25 13.21 -2.44
C ASP A 112 -3.13 12.07 -2.98
N PHE A 113 -4.46 12.20 -2.95
CA PHE A 113 -5.35 11.27 -3.64
C PHE A 113 -5.25 11.48 -5.15
N LYS A 114 -5.13 10.38 -5.92
CA LYS A 114 -4.89 10.42 -7.38
C LYS A 114 -5.92 9.64 -8.20
N ALA A 115 -6.94 9.07 -7.57
CA ALA A 115 -7.91 8.20 -8.22
C ALA A 115 -7.28 7.15 -9.20
N SER A 116 -6.11 6.60 -8.87
CA SER A 116 -5.35 5.75 -9.80
C SER A 116 -6.14 4.53 -10.29
N ASP A 117 -5.77 3.96 -11.44
CA ASP A 117 -6.41 2.74 -11.97
C ASP A 117 -6.53 1.60 -10.95
N LYS A 118 -5.53 1.46 -10.08
CA LYS A 118 -5.53 0.46 -9.00
C LYS A 118 -6.58 0.77 -7.93
N TRP A 119 -6.76 2.05 -7.61
CA TRP A 119 -7.84 2.47 -6.71
C TRP A 119 -9.19 2.24 -7.36
N VAL A 120 -9.39 2.64 -8.62
CA VAL A 120 -10.67 2.44 -9.35
C VAL A 120 -11.05 0.96 -9.44
N ALA A 121 -10.10 0.09 -9.81
CA ALA A 121 -10.34 -1.35 -9.85
C ALA A 121 -10.63 -1.93 -8.45
N GLY A 122 -10.03 -1.35 -7.40
CA GLY A 122 -10.32 -1.68 -6.01
C GLY A 122 -11.72 -1.27 -5.59
N PHE A 123 -12.11 -0.03 -5.90
CA PHE A 123 -13.42 0.55 -5.61
C PHE A 123 -14.53 -0.28 -6.27
N LYS A 124 -14.41 -0.54 -7.58
CA LYS A 124 -15.37 -1.38 -8.32
C LYS A 124 -15.53 -2.76 -7.71
N ARG A 125 -14.44 -3.37 -7.21
CA ARG A 125 -14.48 -4.68 -6.54
C ARG A 125 -15.17 -4.61 -5.18
N ARG A 126 -14.90 -3.58 -4.38
CA ARG A 126 -15.49 -3.41 -3.04
C ARG A 126 -17.00 -3.21 -3.10
N HIS A 127 -17.45 -2.39 -4.06
CA HIS A 127 -18.85 -1.98 -4.21
C HIS A 127 -19.60 -2.78 -5.29
N LEU A 128 -19.02 -3.91 -5.74
CA LEU A 128 -19.62 -4.82 -6.72
C LEU A 128 -20.07 -4.15 -8.03
N PHE A 129 -19.43 -3.06 -8.43
CA PHE A 129 -19.72 -2.41 -9.71
C PHE A 129 -19.22 -3.27 -10.88
N SER A 130 -20.17 -3.95 -11.53
CA SER A 130 -19.96 -4.58 -12.83
C SER A 130 -19.81 -3.52 -13.92
N LEU A 131 -18.88 -3.76 -14.85
CA LEU A 131 -18.77 -3.06 -16.14
C LEU A 131 -19.76 -3.61 -17.19
N ARG A 132 -20.42 -4.74 -16.92
CA ARG A 132 -21.31 -5.41 -17.87
C ARG A 132 -22.76 -5.01 -17.60
N CYS A 133 -23.44 -4.48 -18.62
CA CYS A 133 -24.89 -4.59 -18.73
C CYS A 133 -25.26 -6.08 -18.83
N PRO A 134 -26.37 -6.53 -18.22
CA PRO A 134 -26.93 -7.84 -18.53
C PRO A 134 -27.27 -7.90 -20.03
N THR A 135 -26.57 -8.75 -20.78
CA THR A 135 -26.98 -9.08 -22.15
C THR A 135 -28.21 -9.98 -22.08
N ARG A 136 -29.39 -9.37 -22.11
CA ARG A 136 -30.64 -10.09 -22.33
C ARG A 136 -30.71 -10.42 -23.83
N GLN A 137 -30.40 -11.66 -24.18
CA GLN A 137 -30.81 -12.26 -25.45
C GLN A 137 -31.72 -13.42 -25.09
N SER A 138 -33.01 -13.13 -24.96
CA SER A 138 -34.06 -14.15 -25.02
C SER A 138 -34.34 -14.45 -26.48
N GLN A 139 -34.16 -15.70 -26.88
CA GLN A 139 -34.88 -16.32 -28.00
C GLN A 139 -35.94 -17.23 -27.40
#